data_AF-A0AB39QVS7-F1
#
_entry.id   AF-A0AB39QVS7-F1
#
_cell.length_a   1.000
_cell.length_b   1.000
_cell.length_c   1.000
_cell.angle_alpha   90.00
_cell.angle_beta   90.00
_cell.angle_gamma   90.00
#
_symmetry.space_group_name_H-M   'P 1'
#
loop_
_entity.id
_entity.type
_entity.pdbx_description
1 polymer ?
#
loop_
_entity_poly.entity_id
_entity_poly.type
_entity_poly.pdbx_seq_one_letter_code
_entity_poly.pdbx_strand_id
1 'polypeptide(L)'
;MSAPGGERIEIVRATQEHVPKILELARSRSLQGADPAAASQEGFLVSEYTEEVYRAQVVRAEHFYVAVKGPDVLAFLLAYSDERIEQDEWLNRRIKTTLGSFLVIKQVCVARDAARQGVASLLYHHVLEQWTSSPVIAAVVSEPPNQASTRFHRKLGFEELTRLRPPDGRLRTVWVWRKPRESMLQAQYAIAVDLYKHEDNTNWNKLTNFLYITAGLAATLAFVLGKDGAQSEGVARGIGVIITVVGFASALAFAVMLRFGRRYLQARKSAVVDLEEHMAWHGGQRIVGRQVADPGAAWLHSSPTGLVMMLLPAFVSLCWVAMLAVLIAA
;
A
#
# COMPACT_ATOMS: atom_id res chain seq x y z
N MET A 1 -17.34 -30.48 -32.81
CA MET A 1 -16.41 -30.98 -31.77
C MET A 1 -16.58 -30.09 -30.55
N SER A 2 -17.36 -30.56 -29.57
CA SER A 2 -17.57 -29.84 -28.31
C SER A 2 -16.30 -29.91 -27.48
N ALA A 3 -15.81 -28.77 -26.99
CA ALA A 3 -14.70 -28.70 -26.06
C ALA A 3 -15.04 -29.51 -24.79
N PRO A 4 -14.08 -30.23 -24.17
CA PRO A 4 -14.33 -30.88 -22.90
C PRO A 4 -14.59 -29.79 -21.86
N GLY A 5 -15.80 -29.76 -21.31
CA GLY A 5 -16.17 -28.87 -20.22
C GLY A 5 -15.32 -29.17 -19.01
N GLY A 6 -14.25 -28.41 -18.81
CA GLY A 6 -13.46 -28.49 -17.59
C GLY A 6 -14.33 -28.08 -16.42
N GLU A 7 -14.61 -29.01 -15.52
CA GLU A 7 -15.40 -28.74 -14.31
C GLU A 7 -14.82 -27.54 -13.56
N ARG A 8 -15.67 -26.57 -13.26
CA ARG A 8 -15.29 -25.33 -12.56
C ARG A 8 -15.12 -25.64 -11.07
N ILE A 9 -14.22 -24.92 -10.41
CA ILE A 9 -14.10 -24.99 -8.95
C ILE A 9 -15.30 -24.27 -8.32
N GLU A 10 -16.01 -24.94 -7.44
CA GLU A 10 -17.15 -24.41 -6.69
C GLU A 10 -16.82 -24.33 -5.20
N ILE A 11 -17.31 -23.28 -4.52
CA ILE A 11 -17.19 -23.14 -3.07
C ILE A 11 -18.51 -23.53 -2.44
N VAL A 12 -18.51 -24.58 -1.63
CA VAL A 12 -19.71 -25.08 -0.94
C VAL A 12 -19.48 -25.16 0.56
N ARG A 13 -20.55 -25.07 1.34
CA ARG A 13 -20.48 -25.25 2.79
C ARG A 13 -20.10 -26.70 3.09
N ALA A 14 -19.14 -26.89 4.00
CA ALA A 14 -18.73 -28.21 4.43
C ALA A 14 -19.89 -28.94 5.12
N THR A 15 -20.02 -30.22 4.85
CA THR A 15 -21.04 -31.12 5.43
C THR A 15 -20.36 -32.34 6.03
N GLN A 16 -21.13 -33.18 6.74
CA GLN A 16 -20.60 -34.41 7.35
C GLN A 16 -19.99 -35.38 6.32
N GLU A 17 -20.44 -35.31 5.06
CA GLU A 17 -19.93 -36.12 3.94
C GLU A 17 -18.53 -35.69 3.48
N HIS A 18 -18.19 -34.42 3.68
CA HIS A 18 -16.88 -33.87 3.30
C HIS A 18 -15.78 -34.20 4.30
N VAL A 19 -16.14 -34.54 5.54
CA VAL A 19 -15.18 -34.71 6.65
C VAL A 19 -14.07 -35.73 6.35
N PRO A 20 -14.33 -36.92 5.77
CA PRO A 20 -13.26 -37.86 5.43
C PRO A 20 -12.21 -37.25 4.49
N LYS A 21 -12.66 -36.50 3.46
CA LYS A 21 -11.77 -35.84 2.49
C LYS A 21 -11.03 -34.65 3.10
N ILE A 22 -11.69 -33.88 3.98
CA ILE A 22 -11.06 -32.79 4.74
C ILE A 22 -9.93 -33.34 5.62
N LEU A 23 -10.18 -34.44 6.32
CA LEU A 23 -9.21 -35.08 7.21
C LEU A 23 -8.02 -35.63 6.42
N GLU A 24 -8.26 -36.32 5.30
CA GLU A 24 -7.22 -36.78 4.39
C GLU A 24 -6.36 -35.62 3.88
N LEU A 25 -7.00 -34.55 3.42
CA LEU A 25 -6.33 -33.36 2.94
C LEU A 25 -5.49 -32.68 4.05
N ALA A 26 -6.04 -32.55 5.26
CA ALA A 26 -5.33 -31.99 6.40
C ALA A 26 -4.09 -32.83 6.77
N ARG A 27 -4.22 -34.17 6.79
CA ARG A 27 -3.10 -35.09 7.03
C ARG A 27 -2.01 -34.97 5.97
N SER A 28 -2.37 -34.83 4.70
CA SER A 28 -1.41 -34.66 3.59
C SER A 28 -0.56 -33.37 3.68
N ARG A 29 -1.02 -32.40 4.49
CA ARG A 29 -0.38 -31.11 4.75
C ARG A 29 0.14 -30.96 6.17
N SER A 30 0.09 -32.02 6.98
CA SER A 30 0.66 -31.97 8.33
C SER A 30 2.17 -31.71 8.28
N LEU A 31 2.66 -30.94 9.25
CA LEU A 31 4.09 -30.73 9.43
C LEU A 31 4.79 -31.98 9.99
N GLN A 32 4.05 -32.89 10.65
CA GLN A 32 4.63 -34.11 11.20
C GLN A 32 5.22 -34.99 10.08
N GLY A 33 6.53 -35.27 10.18
CA GLY A 33 7.24 -36.12 9.23
C GLY A 33 7.63 -35.44 7.90
N ALA A 34 7.34 -34.16 7.71
CA ALA A 34 7.76 -33.40 6.54
C ALA A 34 9.13 -32.73 6.75
N ASP A 35 9.93 -32.60 5.68
CA ASP A 35 11.12 -31.75 5.70
C ASP A 35 10.72 -30.29 5.97
N PRO A 36 11.18 -29.66 7.06
CA PRO A 36 10.82 -28.30 7.41
C PRO A 36 11.15 -27.27 6.31
N ALA A 37 12.22 -27.48 5.54
CA ALA A 37 12.62 -26.55 4.48
C ALA A 37 11.65 -26.60 3.28
N ALA A 38 11.33 -27.80 2.79
CA ALA A 38 10.32 -27.99 1.75
C ALA A 38 8.93 -27.50 2.21
N ALA A 39 8.51 -27.90 3.42
CA ALA A 39 7.22 -27.51 4.00
C ALA A 39 7.09 -25.98 4.11
N SER A 40 8.17 -25.27 4.44
CA SER A 40 8.19 -23.81 4.52
C SER A 40 7.74 -23.13 3.22
N GLN A 41 8.17 -23.67 2.07
CA GLN A 41 7.87 -23.09 0.76
C GLN A 41 6.52 -23.53 0.19
N GLU A 42 6.07 -24.72 0.54
CA GLU A 42 4.82 -25.32 0.02
C GLU A 42 3.60 -25.03 0.89
N GLY A 43 3.84 -24.64 2.14
CA GLY A 43 2.82 -24.44 3.17
C GLY A 43 2.42 -25.74 3.86
N PHE A 44 2.19 -25.63 5.17
CA PHE A 44 1.79 -26.73 6.04
C PHE A 44 0.71 -26.31 7.05
N LEU A 45 0.03 -27.30 7.61
CA LEU A 45 -0.86 -27.18 8.76
C LEU A 45 -0.19 -27.70 10.04
N VAL A 46 -0.56 -27.07 11.16
CA VAL A 46 -0.07 -27.45 12.50
C VAL A 46 -1.17 -28.00 13.39
N SER A 47 -2.44 -27.64 13.14
CA SER A 47 -3.55 -28.16 13.95
C SER A 47 -3.92 -29.57 13.50
N GLU A 48 -3.68 -30.54 14.37
CA GLU A 48 -3.94 -31.96 14.15
C GLU A 48 -5.35 -32.31 14.66
N TYR A 49 -6.36 -31.76 13.98
CA TYR A 49 -7.74 -32.07 14.31
C TYR A 49 -8.07 -33.52 13.95
N THR A 50 -8.73 -34.20 14.89
CA THR A 50 -9.27 -35.54 14.66
C THR A 50 -10.55 -35.45 13.83
N GLU A 51 -11.03 -36.61 13.38
CA GLU A 51 -12.29 -36.67 12.66
C GLU A 51 -13.44 -36.09 13.48
N GLU A 52 -13.51 -36.43 14.77
CA GLU A 52 -14.54 -35.96 15.71
C GLU A 52 -14.53 -34.43 15.82
N VAL A 53 -13.33 -33.82 15.87
CA VAL A 53 -13.20 -32.36 15.89
C VAL A 53 -13.73 -31.76 14.60
N TYR A 54 -13.37 -32.31 13.43
CA TYR A 54 -13.92 -31.80 12.16
C TYR A 54 -15.44 -31.97 12.07
N ARG A 55 -15.99 -33.11 12.52
CA ARG A 55 -17.45 -33.33 12.57
C ARG A 55 -18.15 -32.30 13.46
N ALA A 56 -17.56 -31.98 14.61
CA ALA A 56 -18.07 -30.94 15.50
C ALA A 56 -18.00 -29.54 14.85
N GLN A 57 -16.88 -29.20 14.20
CA GLN A 57 -16.73 -27.90 13.55
C GLN A 57 -17.66 -27.71 12.35
N VAL A 58 -17.99 -28.76 11.60
CA VAL A 58 -19.00 -28.69 10.52
C VAL A 58 -20.35 -28.18 11.03
N VAL A 59 -20.72 -28.54 12.26
CA VAL A 59 -21.97 -28.09 12.89
C VAL A 59 -21.80 -26.71 13.53
N ARG A 60 -20.66 -26.46 14.15
CA ARG A 60 -20.44 -25.32 15.05
C ARG A 60 -19.98 -24.05 14.36
N ALA A 61 -19.09 -24.16 13.37
CA ALA A 61 -18.46 -23.02 12.74
C ALA A 61 -19.41 -22.36 11.72
N GLU A 62 -19.52 -21.04 11.79
CA GLU A 62 -20.33 -20.27 10.84
C GLU A 62 -19.75 -20.36 9.43
N HIS A 63 -18.42 -20.42 9.31
CA HIS A 63 -17.71 -20.37 8.04
C HIS A 63 -16.80 -21.59 7.89
N PHE A 64 -17.38 -22.74 7.56
CA PHE A 64 -16.63 -23.92 7.12
C PHE A 64 -16.99 -24.23 5.68
N TYR A 65 -16.05 -24.01 4.77
CA TYR A 65 -16.23 -24.19 3.33
C TYR A 65 -15.19 -25.13 2.75
N VAL A 66 -15.58 -25.83 1.69
CA VAL A 66 -14.70 -26.63 0.84
C VAL A 66 -14.73 -26.08 -0.59
N ALA A 67 -13.59 -26.14 -1.27
CA ALA A 67 -13.51 -25.91 -2.70
C ALA A 67 -13.55 -27.27 -3.39
N VAL A 68 -14.57 -27.50 -4.20
CA VAL A 68 -14.81 -28.77 -4.89
C VAL A 68 -14.64 -28.63 -6.40
N LYS A 69 -14.17 -29.70 -7.04
CA LYS A 69 -14.16 -29.84 -8.49
C LYS A 69 -14.67 -31.25 -8.81
N GLY A 70 -15.92 -31.33 -9.26
CA GLY A 70 -16.63 -32.60 -9.35
C GLY A 70 -16.71 -33.27 -7.96
N PRO A 71 -16.29 -34.54 -7.82
CA PRO A 71 -16.30 -35.21 -6.53
C PRO A 71 -15.14 -34.78 -5.61
N ASP A 72 -14.11 -34.12 -6.13
CA ASP A 72 -12.85 -33.92 -5.40
C ASP A 72 -12.87 -32.66 -4.54
N VAL A 73 -12.41 -32.79 -3.29
CA VAL A 73 -12.19 -31.67 -2.37
C VAL A 73 -10.76 -31.18 -2.53
N LEU A 74 -10.59 -30.04 -3.19
CA LEU A 74 -9.28 -29.45 -3.48
C LEU A 74 -8.75 -28.60 -2.35
N ALA A 75 -9.63 -28.03 -1.53
CA ALA A 75 -9.26 -27.16 -0.42
C ALA A 75 -10.38 -27.06 0.62
N PHE A 76 -10.04 -26.61 1.82
CA PHE A 76 -11.01 -26.20 2.81
C PHE A 76 -10.55 -24.96 3.58
N LEU A 77 -11.51 -24.22 4.14
CA LEU A 77 -11.30 -23.12 5.05
C LEU A 77 -12.27 -23.25 6.22
N LEU A 78 -11.72 -23.21 7.43
CA LEU A 78 -12.45 -23.17 8.70
C LEU A 78 -12.23 -21.80 9.36
N ALA A 79 -13.33 -21.07 9.56
CA ALA A 79 -13.37 -19.81 10.25
C ALA A 79 -14.63 -19.72 11.13
N TYR A 80 -14.54 -18.94 12.20
CA TYR A 80 -15.65 -18.72 13.12
C TYR A 80 -15.52 -17.40 13.86
N SER A 81 -16.65 -16.91 14.36
CA SER A 81 -16.73 -15.65 15.09
C SER A 81 -16.10 -15.78 16.48
N ASP A 82 -15.80 -14.63 17.11
CA ASP A 82 -15.28 -14.60 18.47
C ASP A 82 -16.24 -15.16 19.53
N GLU A 83 -17.52 -15.36 19.18
CA GLU A 83 -18.54 -16.01 20.00
C GLU A 83 -18.35 -17.53 20.10
N ARG A 84 -17.64 -18.14 19.15
CA ARG A 84 -17.38 -19.59 19.10
C ARG A 84 -16.01 -20.00 19.65
N ILE A 85 -15.25 -19.04 20.19
CA ILE A 85 -13.94 -19.29 20.80
C ILE A 85 -14.11 -20.13 22.06
N GLU A 86 -13.42 -21.27 22.12
CA GLU A 86 -13.44 -22.16 23.29
C GLU A 86 -12.54 -21.67 24.42
N GLN A 87 -12.74 -22.21 25.62
CA GLN A 87 -12.04 -21.75 26.83
C GLN A 87 -10.52 -22.01 26.77
N ASP A 88 -10.12 -23.09 26.12
CA ASP A 88 -8.76 -23.57 25.92
C ASP A 88 -8.03 -22.88 24.75
N GLU A 89 -8.75 -22.10 23.92
CA GLU A 89 -8.17 -21.32 22.83
C GLU A 89 -7.49 -20.03 23.32
N TRP A 90 -6.41 -20.20 24.10
CA TRP A 90 -5.70 -19.11 24.78
C TRP A 90 -5.36 -17.93 23.87
N LEU A 91 -4.84 -18.19 22.66
CA LEU A 91 -4.43 -17.14 21.72
C LEU A 91 -5.63 -16.31 21.24
N ASN A 92 -6.72 -16.97 20.86
CA ASN A 92 -7.91 -16.29 20.36
C ASN A 92 -8.58 -15.47 21.47
N ARG A 93 -8.60 -15.98 22.71
CA ARG A 93 -9.08 -15.23 23.87
C ARG A 93 -8.22 -14.00 24.18
N ARG A 94 -6.90 -14.14 24.11
CA ARG A 94 -5.97 -13.01 24.31
C ARG A 94 -6.15 -11.92 23.25
N ILE A 95 -6.45 -12.30 22.01
CA ILE A 95 -6.76 -11.35 20.95
C ILE A 95 -8.11 -10.69 21.18
N LYS A 96 -9.12 -11.43 21.64
CA LYS A 96 -10.45 -10.91 22.00
C LYS A 96 -10.43 -9.80 23.03
N THR A 97 -9.59 -9.91 24.06
CA THR A 97 -9.46 -8.84 25.05
C THR A 97 -8.87 -7.55 24.47
N THR A 98 -8.24 -7.61 23.30
CA THR A 98 -7.58 -6.45 22.66
C THR A 98 -8.41 -5.88 21.50
N LEU A 99 -8.97 -6.74 20.65
CA LEU A 99 -9.67 -6.32 19.42
C LEU A 99 -11.20 -6.21 19.58
N GLY A 100 -11.77 -6.76 20.65
CA GLY A 100 -13.22 -6.91 20.76
C GLY A 100 -13.72 -8.05 19.86
N SER A 101 -14.74 -7.78 19.05
CA SER A 101 -15.32 -8.77 18.12
C SER A 101 -14.50 -8.91 16.85
N PHE A 102 -14.34 -10.15 16.36
CA PHE A 102 -13.60 -10.46 15.13
C PHE A 102 -14.00 -11.83 14.57
N LEU A 103 -13.63 -12.09 13.32
CA LEU A 103 -13.64 -13.43 12.73
C LEU A 103 -12.23 -14.01 12.75
N VAL A 104 -12.06 -15.25 13.20
CA VAL A 104 -10.78 -15.97 13.09
C VAL A 104 -10.83 -17.00 11.98
N ILE A 105 -9.88 -16.93 11.05
CA ILE A 105 -9.58 -18.02 10.13
C ILE A 105 -8.64 -18.97 10.86
N LYS A 106 -9.20 -20.11 11.28
CA LYS A 106 -8.52 -21.10 12.11
C LYS A 106 -7.65 -22.05 11.28
N GLN A 107 -8.15 -22.49 10.14
CA GLN A 107 -7.41 -23.34 9.22
C GLN A 107 -7.75 -23.00 7.77
N VAL A 108 -6.75 -23.08 6.91
CA VAL A 108 -6.90 -23.12 5.46
C VAL A 108 -5.95 -24.18 4.93
N CYS A 109 -6.47 -25.07 4.08
CA CYS A 109 -5.70 -26.15 3.48
C CYS A 109 -6.00 -26.24 2.00
N VAL A 110 -4.99 -26.50 1.19
CA VAL A 110 -5.13 -26.74 -0.25
C VAL A 110 -4.36 -27.99 -0.62
N ALA A 111 -4.91 -28.82 -1.49
CA ALA A 111 -4.24 -30.00 -2.02
C ALA A 111 -2.94 -29.60 -2.76
N ARG A 112 -1.96 -30.51 -2.83
CA ARG A 112 -0.62 -30.22 -3.38
C ARG A 112 -0.67 -29.91 -4.86
N ASP A 113 -1.44 -30.69 -5.59
CA ASP A 113 -1.75 -30.54 -7.01
C ASP A 113 -2.57 -29.28 -7.32
N ALA A 114 -3.46 -28.86 -6.42
CA ALA A 114 -4.26 -27.64 -6.54
C ALA A 114 -3.54 -26.36 -6.03
N ALA A 115 -2.32 -26.49 -5.50
CA ALA A 115 -1.57 -25.37 -4.94
C ALA A 115 -1.18 -24.35 -6.03
N ARG A 116 -1.06 -23.07 -5.64
CA ARG A 116 -0.71 -21.95 -6.54
C ARG A 116 -1.69 -21.69 -7.69
N GLN A 117 -2.85 -22.35 -7.72
CA GLN A 117 -3.92 -22.11 -8.71
C GLN A 117 -4.99 -21.12 -8.22
N GLY A 118 -4.77 -20.44 -7.09
CA GLY A 118 -5.70 -19.44 -6.54
C GLY A 118 -6.85 -20.00 -5.68
N VAL A 119 -6.90 -21.32 -5.43
CA VAL A 119 -8.00 -21.97 -4.68
C VAL A 119 -8.16 -21.42 -3.25
N ALA A 120 -7.06 -21.20 -2.52
CA ALA A 120 -7.12 -20.56 -1.20
C ALA A 120 -7.65 -19.13 -1.26
N SER A 121 -7.32 -18.37 -2.32
CA SER A 121 -7.83 -17.02 -2.50
C SER A 121 -9.34 -17.03 -2.72
N LEU A 122 -9.88 -17.99 -3.50
CA LEU A 122 -11.32 -18.15 -3.69
C LEU A 122 -12.05 -18.38 -2.35
N LEU A 123 -11.52 -19.26 -1.50
CA LEU A 123 -12.08 -19.51 -0.17
C LEU A 123 -12.04 -18.25 0.73
N TYR A 124 -10.91 -17.53 0.74
CA TYR A 124 -10.81 -16.29 1.51
C TYR A 124 -11.78 -15.22 1.01
N HIS A 125 -11.85 -14.97 -0.30
CA HIS A 125 -12.79 -13.99 -0.85
C HIS A 125 -14.24 -14.34 -0.51
N HIS A 126 -14.63 -15.61 -0.63
CA HIS A 126 -15.96 -16.07 -0.26
C HIS A 126 -16.32 -15.75 1.21
N VAL A 127 -15.39 -15.94 2.14
CA VAL A 127 -15.59 -15.62 3.56
C VAL A 127 -15.58 -14.12 3.83
N LEU A 128 -14.63 -13.38 3.25
CA LEU A 128 -14.47 -11.93 3.45
C LEU A 128 -15.62 -11.12 2.85
N GLU A 129 -16.26 -11.60 1.78
CA GLU A 129 -17.45 -10.98 1.21
C GLU A 129 -18.68 -11.13 2.11
N GLN A 130 -18.83 -12.28 2.77
CA GLN A 130 -19.97 -12.56 3.66
C GLN A 130 -19.80 -11.93 5.05
N TRP A 131 -18.56 -11.82 5.55
CA TRP A 131 -18.29 -11.22 6.84
C TRP A 131 -18.33 -9.69 6.75
N THR A 132 -19.39 -9.10 7.28
CA THR A 132 -19.61 -7.64 7.25
C THR A 132 -18.85 -6.89 8.35
N SER A 133 -18.54 -7.57 9.45
CA SER A 133 -17.81 -7.01 10.58
C SER A 133 -16.30 -6.98 10.34
N SER A 134 -15.55 -6.22 11.13
CA SER A 134 -14.09 -6.12 11.05
C SER A 134 -13.54 -6.02 12.47
N PRO A 135 -12.39 -6.64 12.79
CA PRO A 135 -11.41 -7.26 11.87
C PRO A 135 -11.62 -8.75 11.60
N VAL A 136 -10.87 -9.28 10.62
CA VAL A 136 -10.63 -10.71 10.39
C VAL A 136 -9.18 -11.02 10.75
N ILE A 137 -8.93 -12.11 11.47
CA ILE A 137 -7.58 -12.49 11.89
C ILE A 137 -7.21 -13.89 11.42
N ALA A 138 -5.92 -14.14 11.28
CA ALA A 138 -5.36 -15.47 11.07
C ALA A 138 -4.06 -15.62 11.87
N ALA A 139 -3.89 -16.71 12.61
CA ALA A 139 -2.67 -16.97 13.36
C ALA A 139 -1.82 -18.04 12.67
N VAL A 140 -0.62 -17.65 12.24
CA VAL A 140 0.29 -18.54 11.50
C VAL A 140 1.50 -18.85 12.36
N VAL A 141 1.86 -20.14 12.45
CA VAL A 141 3.05 -20.58 13.19
C VAL A 141 4.32 -20.03 12.51
N SER A 142 5.20 -19.44 13.32
CA SER A 142 6.45 -18.81 12.89
C SER A 142 7.63 -19.79 12.94
N GLU A 143 7.53 -20.86 13.73
CA GLU A 143 8.59 -21.86 13.97
C GLU A 143 8.04 -23.29 13.80
N PRO A 144 8.45 -24.04 12.75
CA PRO A 144 9.29 -23.59 11.64
C PRO A 144 8.58 -22.52 10.77
N PRO A 145 9.32 -21.74 9.97
CA PRO A 145 8.71 -20.68 9.16
C PRO A 145 7.75 -21.24 8.10
N ASN A 146 6.54 -20.69 7.98
CA ASN A 146 5.59 -20.99 6.91
C ASN A 146 5.56 -19.85 5.88
N GLN A 147 6.60 -19.76 5.04
CA GLN A 147 6.75 -18.65 4.09
C GLN A 147 5.62 -18.61 3.06
N ALA A 148 5.10 -19.77 2.65
CA ALA A 148 3.94 -19.85 1.77
C ALA A 148 2.73 -19.11 2.35
N SER A 149 2.39 -19.39 3.61
CA SER A 149 1.28 -18.73 4.30
C SER A 149 1.56 -17.24 4.53
N THR A 150 2.79 -16.86 4.89
CA THR A 150 3.18 -15.44 5.02
C THR A 150 2.99 -14.65 3.73
N ARG A 151 3.46 -15.18 2.58
CA ARG A 151 3.29 -14.53 1.28
C ARG A 151 1.82 -14.43 0.89
N PHE A 152 1.06 -15.48 1.16
CA PHE A 152 -0.38 -15.53 0.86
C PHE A 152 -1.16 -14.45 1.62
N HIS A 153 -0.97 -14.33 2.94
CA HIS A 153 -1.65 -13.34 3.77
C HIS A 153 -1.30 -11.90 3.34
N ARG A 154 -0.02 -11.59 3.10
CA ARG A 154 0.40 -10.28 2.58
C ARG A 154 -0.25 -9.95 1.24
N LYS A 155 -0.31 -10.91 0.31
CA LYS A 155 -0.95 -10.73 -1.00
C LYS A 155 -2.45 -10.40 -0.87
N LEU A 156 -3.12 -10.93 0.15
CA LEU A 156 -4.53 -10.64 0.44
C LEU A 156 -4.75 -9.35 1.26
N GLY A 157 -3.69 -8.57 1.52
CA GLY A 157 -3.79 -7.33 2.29
C GLY A 157 -3.90 -7.52 3.80
N PHE A 158 -3.53 -8.70 4.32
CA PHE A 158 -3.35 -8.86 5.76
C PHE A 158 -2.03 -8.23 6.19
N GLU A 159 -2.08 -7.57 7.34
CA GLU A 159 -0.93 -6.96 8.00
C GLU A 159 -0.55 -7.76 9.25
N GLU A 160 0.72 -7.70 9.64
CA GLU A 160 1.17 -8.28 10.90
C GLU A 160 0.67 -7.39 12.05
N LEU A 161 -0.16 -7.95 12.94
CA LEU A 161 -0.67 -7.25 14.13
C LEU A 161 0.30 -7.39 15.30
N THR A 162 0.70 -8.63 15.60
CA THR A 162 1.53 -8.95 16.75
C THR A 162 2.08 -10.38 16.63
N ARG A 163 3.02 -10.73 17.50
CA ARG A 163 3.52 -12.10 17.66
C ARG A 163 3.27 -12.56 19.08
N LEU A 164 2.71 -13.75 19.23
CA LEU A 164 2.37 -14.33 20.53
C LEU A 164 2.92 -15.75 20.60
N ARG A 165 3.41 -16.15 21.78
CA ARG A 165 3.80 -17.54 22.08
C ARG A 165 2.77 -18.11 23.06
N PRO A 166 1.82 -18.96 22.61
CA PRO A 166 0.86 -19.62 23.48
C PRO A 166 1.53 -20.64 24.40
N PRO A 167 0.78 -21.23 25.36
CA PRO A 167 1.30 -22.24 26.29
C PRO A 167 1.92 -23.48 25.64
N ASP A 168 1.58 -23.75 24.37
CA ASP A 168 2.19 -24.85 23.59
C ASP A 168 3.62 -24.53 23.10
N GLY A 169 4.15 -23.35 23.42
CA GLY A 169 5.52 -22.96 23.15
C GLY A 169 5.80 -22.53 21.72
N ARG A 170 4.84 -22.60 20.77
CA ARG A 170 5.09 -22.27 19.36
C ARG A 170 4.77 -20.81 19.06
N LEU A 171 5.76 -20.03 18.63
CA LEU A 171 5.56 -18.64 18.22
C LEU A 171 4.58 -18.57 17.05
N ARG A 172 3.62 -17.64 17.13
CA ARG A 172 2.65 -17.38 16.09
C ARG A 172 2.61 -15.91 15.74
N THR A 173 2.66 -15.61 14.45
CA THR A 173 2.37 -14.29 13.90
C THR A 173 0.86 -14.18 13.71
N VAL A 174 0.26 -13.17 14.35
CA VAL A 174 -1.15 -12.83 14.18
C VAL A 174 -1.25 -11.84 13.03
N TRP A 175 -1.93 -12.27 11.98
CA TRP A 175 -2.27 -11.47 10.82
C TRP A 175 -3.66 -10.87 10.99
N VAL A 176 -3.84 -9.63 10.58
CA VAL A 176 -5.11 -8.92 10.64
C VAL A 176 -5.46 -8.35 9.27
N TRP A 177 -6.70 -8.55 8.87
CA TRP A 177 -7.33 -7.86 7.75
C TRP A 177 -8.47 -7.01 8.29
N ARG A 178 -8.57 -5.79 7.78
CA ARG A 178 -9.62 -4.86 8.18
C ARG A 178 -10.41 -4.49 6.94
N LYS A 179 -11.73 -4.65 6.99
CA LYS A 179 -12.59 -4.17 5.92
C LYS A 179 -12.44 -2.65 5.86
N PRO A 180 -12.02 -2.07 4.73
CA PRO A 180 -11.96 -0.63 4.60
C PRO A 180 -13.35 -0.05 4.81
N ARG A 181 -13.48 0.94 5.70
CA ARG A 181 -14.73 1.68 5.84
C ARG A 181 -14.80 2.68 4.69
N GLU A 182 -15.79 2.57 3.83
CA GLU A 182 -15.96 3.44 2.66
C GLU A 182 -15.90 4.93 3.03
N SER A 183 -16.59 5.33 4.11
CA SER A 183 -16.54 6.70 4.62
C SER A 183 -15.15 7.16 5.03
N MET A 184 -14.33 6.26 5.59
CA MET A 184 -12.95 6.55 5.95
C MET A 184 -12.07 6.68 4.70
N LEU A 185 -12.24 5.79 3.71
CA LEU A 185 -11.52 5.89 2.43
C LEU A 185 -11.87 7.18 1.69
N GLN A 186 -13.16 7.55 1.64
CA GLN A 186 -13.61 8.81 1.04
C GLN A 186 -13.01 10.03 1.75
N ALA A 187 -13.00 10.03 3.09
CA ALA A 187 -12.39 11.09 3.87
C ALA A 187 -10.86 11.19 3.64
N GLN A 188 -10.17 10.04 3.62
CA GLN A 188 -8.72 9.99 3.34
C GLN A 188 -8.40 10.46 1.93
N TYR A 189 -9.21 10.05 0.94
CA TYR A 189 -9.07 10.50 -0.45
C TYR A 189 -9.25 12.02 -0.57
N ALA A 190 -10.29 12.58 0.05
CA ALA A 190 -10.52 14.02 0.07
C ALA A 190 -9.34 14.79 0.69
N ILE A 191 -8.81 14.33 1.84
CA ILE A 191 -7.63 14.90 2.49
C ILE A 191 -6.40 14.80 1.58
N ALA A 192 -6.19 13.65 0.93
CA ALA A 192 -5.04 13.43 0.06
C ALA A 192 -5.07 14.36 -1.17
N VAL A 193 -6.25 14.56 -1.77
CA VAL A 193 -6.46 15.50 -2.87
C VAL A 193 -6.24 16.95 -2.42
N ASP A 194 -6.71 17.32 -1.23
CA ASP A 194 -6.51 18.67 -0.68
C ASP A 194 -5.02 18.96 -0.42
N LEU A 195 -4.29 18.02 0.19
CA LEU A 195 -2.84 18.14 0.38
C LEU A 195 -2.08 18.27 -0.95
N TYR A 196 -2.50 17.51 -1.98
CA TYR A 196 -1.93 17.64 -3.33
C TYR A 196 -2.18 19.04 -3.91
N LYS A 197 -3.42 19.55 -3.84
CA LYS A 197 -3.77 20.90 -4.30
C LYS A 197 -3.01 21.99 -3.55
N HIS A 198 -2.91 21.85 -2.23
CA HIS A 198 -2.21 22.80 -1.38
C HIS A 198 -0.73 22.91 -1.77
N GLU A 199 -0.07 21.77 -2.02
CA GLU A 199 1.33 21.77 -2.45
C GLU A 199 1.51 22.41 -3.83
N ASP A 200 0.61 22.13 -4.79
CA ASP A 200 0.67 22.75 -6.12
C ASP A 200 0.54 24.28 -6.04
N ASN A 201 -0.48 24.76 -5.33
CA ASN A 201 -0.68 26.20 -5.08
C ASN A 201 0.53 26.83 -4.39
N THR A 202 1.10 26.15 -3.40
CA THR A 202 2.29 26.61 -2.67
C THR A 202 3.49 26.72 -3.60
N ASN A 203 3.68 25.76 -4.52
CA ASN A 203 4.78 25.82 -5.49
C ASN A 203 4.60 26.93 -6.52
N TRP A 204 3.37 27.22 -6.96
CA TRP A 204 3.10 28.40 -7.78
C TRP A 204 3.35 29.71 -7.04
N ASN A 205 2.94 29.81 -5.78
CA ASN A 205 3.22 30.99 -4.95
C ASN A 205 4.73 31.21 -4.74
N LYS A 206 5.50 30.14 -4.52
CA LYS A 206 6.97 30.21 -4.44
C LYS A 206 7.56 30.76 -5.74
N LEU A 207 7.09 30.30 -6.91
CA LEU A 207 7.55 30.81 -8.20
C LEU A 207 7.21 32.29 -8.39
N THR A 208 5.99 32.70 -8.06
CA THR A 208 5.57 34.10 -8.14
C THR A 208 6.42 35.00 -7.23
N ASN A 209 6.65 34.59 -5.99
CA ASN A 209 7.52 35.32 -5.07
C ASN A 209 8.96 35.42 -5.58
N PHE A 210 9.48 34.34 -6.17
CA PHE A 210 10.79 34.34 -6.81
C PHE A 210 10.90 35.38 -7.94
N LEU A 211 9.87 35.50 -8.78
CA LEU A 211 9.83 36.49 -9.86
C LEU A 211 9.81 37.92 -9.30
N TYR A 212 9.02 38.20 -8.27
CA TYR A 212 8.98 39.52 -7.62
C TYR A 212 10.34 39.90 -7.01
N ILE A 213 10.97 38.99 -6.28
CA ILE A 213 12.29 39.23 -5.67
C ILE A 213 13.33 39.49 -6.76
N THR A 214 13.35 38.66 -7.82
CA THR A 214 14.31 38.82 -8.92
C THR A 214 14.12 40.14 -9.65
N ALA A 215 12.88 40.50 -9.98
CA ALA A 215 12.58 41.76 -10.66
C ALA A 215 12.96 42.96 -9.79
N GLY A 216 12.68 42.91 -8.48
CA GLY A 216 13.09 43.94 -7.52
C GLY A 216 14.60 44.11 -7.47
N LEU A 217 15.34 43.01 -7.30
CA LEU A 217 16.81 43.04 -7.28
C LEU A 217 17.40 43.56 -8.61
N ALA A 218 16.84 43.15 -9.75
CA ALA A 218 17.28 43.63 -11.05
C ALA A 218 17.04 45.13 -11.24
N ALA A 219 15.87 45.63 -10.81
CA ALA A 219 15.55 47.06 -10.83
C ALA A 219 16.48 47.86 -9.91
N THR A 220 16.76 47.36 -8.70
CA THR A 220 17.72 47.99 -7.79
C THR A 220 19.12 48.00 -8.39
N LEU A 221 19.58 46.91 -9.00
CA LEU A 221 20.87 46.86 -9.68
C LEU A 221 20.96 47.89 -10.82
N ALA A 222 19.92 47.97 -11.65
CA ALA A 222 19.86 48.94 -12.75
C ALA A 222 19.90 50.39 -12.24
N PHE A 223 19.24 50.69 -11.12
CA PHE A 223 19.27 52.00 -10.50
C PHE A 223 20.67 52.33 -9.94
N VAL A 224 21.29 51.40 -9.21
CA VAL A 224 22.62 51.59 -8.59
C VAL A 224 23.71 51.81 -9.64
N LEU A 225 23.65 51.10 -10.77
CA LEU A 225 24.60 51.25 -11.87
C LEU A 225 24.24 52.38 -12.84
N GLY A 226 23.08 53.02 -12.65
CA GLY A 226 22.63 54.15 -13.47
C GLY A 226 23.44 55.41 -13.21
N LYS A 227 23.39 56.36 -14.16
CA LYS A 227 24.16 57.62 -14.12
C LYS A 227 23.90 58.48 -12.87
N ASP A 228 22.73 58.32 -12.26
CA ASP A 228 22.27 59.12 -11.10
C ASP A 228 22.31 58.33 -9.78
N GLY A 229 22.79 57.07 -9.79
CA GLY A 229 22.55 56.10 -8.71
C GLY A 229 23.52 56.13 -7.53
N ALA A 230 24.79 56.47 -7.74
CA ALA A 230 25.81 56.43 -6.68
C ALA A 230 26.78 57.61 -6.76
N GLN A 231 27.25 58.08 -5.60
CA GLN A 231 28.20 59.20 -5.50
C GLN A 231 29.60 58.87 -6.03
N SER A 232 29.97 57.58 -6.14
CA SER A 232 31.20 57.13 -6.79
C SER A 232 31.02 55.78 -7.49
N GLU A 233 31.76 55.58 -8.59
CA GLU A 233 31.71 54.35 -9.40
C GLU A 233 32.13 53.11 -8.58
N GLY A 234 33.11 53.25 -7.68
CA GLY A 234 33.56 52.16 -6.80
C GLY A 234 32.48 51.69 -5.82
N VAL A 235 31.71 52.62 -5.24
CA VAL A 235 30.59 52.28 -4.35
C VAL A 235 29.45 51.63 -5.12
N ALA A 236 29.13 52.12 -6.34
CA ALA A 236 28.13 51.51 -7.23
C ALA A 236 28.47 50.05 -7.53
N ARG A 237 29.73 49.77 -7.90
CA ARG A 237 30.19 48.40 -8.18
C ARG A 237 30.14 47.51 -6.95
N GLY A 238 30.57 48.00 -5.79
CA GLY A 238 30.52 47.23 -4.54
C GLY A 238 29.09 46.80 -4.18
N ILE A 239 28.13 47.74 -4.27
CA ILE A 239 26.71 47.44 -4.04
C ILE A 239 26.16 46.49 -5.13
N GLY A 240 26.54 46.68 -6.40
CA GLY A 240 26.16 45.79 -7.50
C GLY A 240 26.63 44.34 -7.30
N VAL A 241 27.86 44.14 -6.84
CA VAL A 241 28.38 42.81 -6.48
C VAL A 241 27.55 42.18 -5.37
N ILE A 242 27.19 42.93 -4.33
CA ILE A 242 26.34 42.42 -3.25
C ILE A 242 24.96 42.01 -3.78
N ILE A 243 24.31 42.87 -4.58
CA ILE A 243 22.99 42.57 -5.17
C ILE A 243 23.04 41.31 -6.04
N THR A 244 24.08 41.16 -6.87
CA THR A 244 24.22 39.99 -7.75
C THR A 244 24.47 38.69 -6.97
N VAL A 245 25.26 38.74 -5.89
CA VAL A 245 25.45 37.59 -4.98
C VAL A 245 24.14 37.21 -4.28
N VAL A 246 23.38 38.20 -3.78
CA VAL A 246 22.07 37.97 -3.15
C VAL A 246 21.07 37.39 -4.16
N GLY A 247 21.06 37.91 -5.38
CA GLY A 247 20.23 37.42 -6.48
C GLY A 247 20.54 35.97 -6.85
N PHE A 248 21.83 35.62 -6.98
CA PHE A 248 22.27 34.26 -7.23
C PHE A 248 21.86 33.30 -6.10
N ALA A 249 22.15 33.66 -4.85
CA ALA A 249 21.82 32.84 -3.68
C ALA A 249 20.31 32.61 -3.56
N SER A 250 19.50 33.66 -3.78
CA SER A 250 18.04 33.57 -3.77
C SER A 250 17.54 32.65 -4.89
N ALA A 251 18.02 32.82 -6.13
CA ALA A 251 17.64 31.99 -7.26
C ALA A 251 17.98 30.52 -7.06
N LEU A 252 19.16 30.22 -6.49
CA LEU A 252 19.56 28.86 -6.14
C LEU A 252 18.66 28.26 -5.05
N ALA A 253 18.35 29.02 -4.00
CA ALA A 253 17.46 28.59 -2.92
C ALA A 253 16.06 28.24 -3.45
N PHE A 254 15.48 29.09 -4.32
CA PHE A 254 14.20 28.82 -4.95
C PHE A 254 14.24 27.62 -5.92
N ALA A 255 15.32 27.43 -6.68
CA ALA A 255 15.51 26.26 -7.53
C ALA A 255 15.48 24.96 -6.71
N VAL A 256 16.18 24.93 -5.57
CA VAL A 256 16.20 23.80 -4.65
C VAL A 256 14.81 23.58 -4.03
N MET A 257 14.18 24.64 -3.54
CA MET A 257 12.85 24.57 -2.90
C MET A 257 11.78 24.02 -3.85
N LEU A 258 11.75 24.50 -5.10
CA LEU A 258 10.80 24.04 -6.12
C LEU A 258 11.08 22.61 -6.60
N ARG A 259 12.35 22.20 -6.66
CA ARG A 259 12.72 20.81 -6.95
C ARG A 259 12.19 19.85 -5.89
N PHE A 260 12.36 20.17 -4.61
CA PHE A 260 11.82 19.33 -3.53
C PHE A 260 10.29 19.41 -3.43
N GLY A 261 9.70 20.59 -3.64
CA GLY A 261 8.24 20.76 -3.72
C GLY A 261 7.61 19.88 -4.81
N ARG A 262 8.21 19.84 -6.00
CA ARG A 262 7.75 18.94 -7.07
C ARG A 262 7.86 17.46 -6.70
N ARG A 263 8.97 17.04 -6.09
CA ARG A 263 9.14 15.64 -5.64
C ARG A 263 8.07 15.25 -4.61
N TYR A 264 7.80 16.15 -3.67
CA TYR A 264 6.76 15.96 -2.67
C TYR A 264 5.36 15.91 -3.32
N LEU A 265 5.06 16.80 -4.28
CA LEU A 265 3.83 16.78 -5.06
C LEU A 265 3.62 15.45 -5.80
N GLN A 266 4.67 14.91 -6.43
CA GLN A 266 4.62 13.62 -7.11
C GLN A 266 4.33 12.46 -6.13
N ALA A 267 4.96 12.47 -4.96
CA ALA A 267 4.68 11.47 -3.92
C ALA A 267 3.22 11.55 -3.43
N ARG A 268 2.68 12.77 -3.26
CA ARG A 268 1.26 12.96 -2.89
C ARG A 268 0.31 12.52 -4.00
N LYS A 269 0.62 12.80 -5.27
CA LYS A 269 -0.15 12.29 -6.42
C LYS A 269 -0.19 10.76 -6.41
N SER A 270 0.95 10.09 -6.14
CA SER A 270 0.99 8.62 -6.03
C SER A 270 0.07 8.12 -4.92
N ALA A 271 0.12 8.71 -3.73
CA ALA A 271 -0.74 8.31 -2.61
C ALA A 271 -2.25 8.45 -2.93
N VAL A 272 -2.62 9.49 -3.68
CA VAL A 272 -4.00 9.67 -4.17
C VAL A 272 -4.38 8.54 -5.13
N VAL A 273 -3.49 8.17 -6.06
CA VAL A 273 -3.71 7.05 -7.01
C VAL A 273 -3.85 5.71 -6.27
N ASP A 274 -3.03 5.46 -5.25
CA ASP A 274 -3.10 4.22 -4.46
C ASP A 274 -4.43 4.11 -3.71
N LEU A 275 -4.90 5.20 -3.09
CA LEU A 275 -6.22 5.25 -2.44
C LEU A 275 -7.36 5.05 -3.43
N GLU A 276 -7.27 5.67 -4.61
CA GLU A 276 -8.25 5.52 -5.67
C GLU A 276 -8.32 4.09 -6.20
N GLU A 277 -7.18 3.39 -6.27
CA GLU A 277 -7.17 1.98 -6.63
C GLU A 277 -7.96 1.15 -5.62
N HIS A 278 -7.75 1.37 -4.32
CA HIS A 278 -8.54 0.70 -3.27
C HIS A 278 -10.04 1.00 -3.39
N MET A 279 -10.40 2.26 -3.66
CA MET A 279 -11.81 2.64 -3.87
C MET A 279 -12.39 2.01 -5.14
N ALA A 280 -11.61 1.85 -6.21
CA ALA A 280 -12.05 1.22 -7.45
C ALA A 280 -12.41 -0.26 -7.26
N TRP A 281 -11.68 -0.99 -6.40
CA TRP A 281 -12.04 -2.35 -5.98
C TRP A 281 -13.42 -2.42 -5.30
N HIS A 282 -13.90 -1.32 -4.73
CA HIS A 282 -15.18 -1.22 -4.03
C HIS A 282 -16.25 -0.49 -4.87
N GLY A 283 -16.11 -0.48 -6.20
CA GLY A 283 -17.08 0.13 -7.12
C GLY A 283 -16.87 1.62 -7.39
N GLY A 284 -15.79 2.22 -6.88
CA GLY A 284 -15.37 3.57 -7.23
C GLY A 284 -14.83 3.69 -8.66
N GLN A 285 -14.76 4.92 -9.18
CA GLN A 285 -14.15 5.20 -10.48
C GLN A 285 -12.75 5.79 -10.32
N ARG A 286 -11.85 5.42 -11.24
CA ARG A 286 -10.53 6.07 -11.36
C ARG A 286 -10.67 7.41 -12.08
N ILE A 287 -10.25 8.48 -11.42
CA ILE A 287 -10.22 9.86 -11.86
C ILE A 287 -8.77 10.30 -12.08
N VAL A 288 -7.91 10.18 -11.05
CA VAL A 288 -6.52 10.67 -11.06
C VAL A 288 -5.57 9.65 -11.70
N GLY A 289 -5.72 8.38 -11.34
CA GLY A 289 -4.94 7.25 -11.85
C GLY A 289 -5.49 6.64 -13.13
N ARG A 290 -6.48 7.28 -13.76
CA ARG A 290 -7.08 6.79 -15.00
C ARG A 290 -6.01 6.71 -16.09
N GLN A 291 -5.62 5.49 -16.45
CA GLN A 291 -4.81 5.26 -17.65
C GLN A 291 -5.68 5.59 -18.86
N VAL A 292 -5.48 6.78 -19.41
CA VAL A 292 -6.09 7.16 -20.67
C VAL A 292 -5.30 6.43 -21.75
N ALA A 293 -5.89 5.40 -22.37
CA ALA A 293 -5.28 4.60 -23.44
C ALA A 293 -5.06 5.40 -24.75
N ASP A 294 -5.17 6.73 -24.70
CA ASP A 294 -5.11 7.61 -25.84
C ASP A 294 -3.64 8.03 -26.07
N PRO A 295 -3.03 7.76 -27.24
CA PRO A 295 -1.61 8.02 -27.52
C PRO A 295 -1.16 9.48 -27.30
N GLY A 296 -2.10 10.44 -27.19
CA GLY A 296 -1.84 11.85 -26.90
C GLY A 296 -1.91 12.25 -25.42
N ALA A 297 -2.22 11.34 -24.49
CA ALA A 297 -2.51 11.68 -23.09
C ALA A 297 -1.30 11.66 -22.15
N ALA A 298 -0.08 11.44 -22.66
CA ALA A 298 1.14 11.31 -21.85
C ALA A 298 1.44 12.53 -20.95
N TRP A 299 0.98 13.73 -21.35
CA TRP A 299 1.13 14.96 -20.56
C TRP A 299 0.34 14.95 -19.24
N LEU A 300 -0.70 14.12 -19.11
CA LEU A 300 -1.44 13.92 -17.85
C LEU A 300 -0.57 13.25 -16.78
N HIS A 301 0.42 12.46 -17.18
CA HIS A 301 1.37 11.82 -16.27
C HIS A 301 2.49 12.76 -15.84
N SER A 302 3.01 13.55 -16.79
CA SER A 302 4.05 14.55 -16.53
C SER A 302 3.73 15.87 -17.21
N SER A 303 3.26 16.85 -16.44
CA SER A 303 3.03 18.19 -16.96
C SER A 303 4.37 18.86 -17.32
N PRO A 304 4.50 19.46 -18.52
CA PRO A 304 5.63 20.31 -18.89
C PRO A 304 5.85 21.48 -17.92
N THR A 305 4.79 21.96 -17.25
CA THR A 305 4.87 23.10 -16.33
C THR A 305 5.81 22.83 -15.15
N GLY A 306 5.85 21.61 -14.63
CA GLY A 306 6.75 21.23 -13.55
C GLY A 306 8.22 21.25 -13.94
N LEU A 307 8.54 21.19 -15.24
CA LEU A 307 9.90 21.35 -15.75
C LEU A 307 10.26 22.84 -15.85
N VAL A 308 9.34 23.66 -16.36
CA VAL A 308 9.48 25.13 -16.40
C VAL A 308 9.72 25.71 -15.00
N MET A 309 8.94 25.28 -14.01
CA MET A 309 9.08 25.74 -12.61
C MET A 309 10.49 25.48 -12.03
N MET A 310 11.17 24.40 -12.46
CA MET A 310 12.52 24.09 -11.98
C MET A 310 13.60 24.80 -12.81
N LEU A 311 13.42 24.89 -14.13
CA LEU A 311 14.42 25.47 -15.01
C LEU A 311 14.50 27.00 -14.89
N LEU A 312 13.38 27.69 -14.64
CA LEU A 312 13.37 29.15 -14.62
C LEU A 312 14.29 29.75 -13.54
N PRO A 313 14.25 29.33 -12.25
CA PRO A 313 15.18 29.86 -11.26
C PRO A 313 16.63 29.45 -11.51
N ALA A 314 16.86 28.25 -12.04
CA ALA A 314 18.20 27.80 -12.41
C ALA A 314 18.78 28.61 -13.59
N PHE A 315 17.94 29.00 -14.55
CA PHE A 315 18.35 29.88 -15.64
C PHE A 315 18.66 31.30 -15.13
N VAL A 316 17.80 31.86 -14.27
CA VAL A 316 18.02 33.17 -13.66
C VAL A 316 19.28 33.19 -12.79
N SER A 317 19.61 32.10 -12.08
CA SER A 317 20.85 32.04 -11.31
C SER A 317 22.09 32.15 -12.21
N LEU A 318 22.07 31.54 -13.40
CA LEU A 318 23.13 31.72 -14.41
C LEU A 318 23.23 33.18 -14.88
N CYS A 319 22.11 33.87 -15.05
CA CYS A 319 22.11 35.31 -15.38
C CYS A 319 22.78 36.14 -14.27
N TRP A 320 22.52 35.83 -13.00
CA TRP A 320 23.18 36.50 -11.87
C TRP A 320 24.69 36.26 -11.84
N VAL A 321 25.14 35.04 -12.14
CA VAL A 321 26.57 34.73 -12.27
C VAL A 321 27.21 35.50 -13.41
N ALA A 322 26.55 35.59 -14.57
CA ALA A 322 27.05 36.37 -15.70
C ALA A 322 27.18 37.86 -15.35
N MET A 323 26.18 38.44 -14.68
CA MET A 323 26.24 39.84 -14.22
C MET A 323 27.36 40.07 -13.20
N LEU A 324 27.54 39.14 -12.25
CA LEU A 324 28.63 39.20 -11.28
C LEU A 324 30.00 39.18 -11.98
N ALA A 325 30.19 38.30 -12.98
CA ALA A 325 31.43 38.24 -13.74
C ALA A 325 31.73 39.55 -14.48
N VAL A 326 30.72 40.18 -15.08
CA VAL A 326 30.85 41.49 -15.74
C VAL A 326 31.25 42.57 -14.74
N LEU A 327 30.64 42.60 -13.55
CA LEU A 327 30.94 43.60 -12.52
C LEU A 327 32.34 43.47 -11.90
N ILE A 328 32.90 42.25 -11.87
CA ILE A 328 34.27 42.00 -11.39
C ILE A 328 35.30 42.32 -12.47
N ALA A 329 34.96 42.11 -13.75
CA ALA A 329 35.87 42.31 -14.88
C ALA A 329 35.96 43.76 -15.37
N ALA A 330 34.89 44.55 -15.17
CA ALA A 330 34.86 45.99 -15.44
C ALA A 330 35.66 46.76 -14.39
#